data_AF-A0A5E4NJU0-F1
#
_entry.id   AF-A0A5E4NJU0-F1
#
_cell.length_a   1.000
_cell.length_b   1.000
_cell.length_c   1.000
_cell.angle_alpha   90.00
_cell.angle_beta   90.00
_cell.angle_gamma   90.00
#
_symmetry.space_group_name_H-M   'P 1'
#
loop_
_entity.id
_entity.type
_entity.pdbx_description
1 polymer ?
#
loop_
_entity_poly.entity_id
_entity_poly.type
_entity_poly.pdbx_seq_one_letter_code
_entity_poly.pdbx_strand_id
1 'polypeptide(L)'
;MQTIFFVGCLLHDIMKMLNGPNWLKLGSKFQNLLSLHFSSVLLPTSIFVCVAFWLMYAYDREIVYPKIVDTYVPYWLNHGMHTVILPLILGELFTTRHKFPSILASLSLFMAFVICYGIVFLETYVEKGRWVYPLFGMHSVPVALGIMLALIVKQVIFLFVGIAIQNIYWGKEETKRYRKPAVKKSN
;
A
#
# COMPACT_ATOMS: atom_id res chain seq x y z
N MET A 1 -4.04 -1.57 -7.51
CA MET A 1 -3.08 -2.20 -6.57
C MET A 1 -3.75 -3.22 -5.65
N GLN A 2 -4.77 -2.84 -4.87
CA GLN A 2 -5.42 -3.74 -3.91
C GLN A 2 -6.07 -4.98 -4.53
N THR A 3 -6.80 -4.81 -5.65
CA THR A 3 -7.37 -5.94 -6.40
C THR A 3 -6.30 -6.90 -6.89
N ILE A 4 -5.21 -6.39 -7.44
CA ILE A 4 -4.07 -7.21 -7.93
C ILE A 4 -3.48 -8.03 -6.78
N PHE A 5 -3.31 -7.41 -5.61
CA PHE A 5 -2.81 -8.10 -4.42
C PHE A 5 -3.75 -9.23 -3.98
N PHE A 6 -5.03 -8.95 -3.76
CA PHE A 6 -5.97 -9.98 -3.28
C PHE A 6 -6.24 -11.08 -4.31
N VAL A 7 -6.24 -10.77 -5.60
CA VAL A 7 -6.24 -11.78 -6.67
C VAL A 7 -4.98 -12.63 -6.58
N GLY A 8 -3.81 -12.02 -6.34
CA GLY A 8 -2.57 -12.75 -6.08
C GLY A 8 -2.64 -13.68 -4.87
N CYS A 9 -3.21 -13.23 -3.74
CA CYS A 9 -3.44 -14.07 -2.57
C CYS A 9 -4.39 -15.24 -2.88
N LEU A 10 -5.50 -14.97 -3.56
CA LEU A 10 -6.45 -16.01 -3.97
C LEU A 10 -5.79 -17.05 -4.89
N LEU A 11 -5.01 -16.60 -5.87
CA LEU A 11 -4.25 -17.50 -6.76
C LEU A 11 -3.24 -18.34 -5.99
N HIS A 12 -2.50 -17.74 -5.04
CA HIS A 12 -1.57 -18.48 -4.20
C HIS A 12 -2.26 -19.61 -3.43
N ASP A 13 -3.44 -19.33 -2.87
CA ASP A 13 -4.21 -20.29 -2.07
C ASP A 13 -4.82 -21.39 -2.93
N ILE A 14 -5.38 -21.05 -4.10
CA ILE A 14 -5.87 -22.04 -5.07
C ILE A 14 -4.74 -22.97 -5.50
N MET A 15 -3.58 -22.41 -5.87
CA MET A 15 -2.44 -23.21 -6.32
C MET A 15 -1.90 -24.13 -5.23
N LYS A 16 -1.94 -23.68 -3.97
CA LYS A 16 -1.59 -24.50 -2.80
C LYS A 16 -2.57 -25.66 -2.62
N MET A 17 -3.88 -25.43 -2.81
CA MET A 17 -4.89 -26.50 -2.72
C MET A 17 -4.77 -27.52 -3.84
N LEU A 18 -4.52 -27.08 -5.08
CA LEU A 18 -4.50 -27.96 -6.26
C LEU A 18 -3.20 -28.76 -6.39
N ASN A 19 -2.05 -28.16 -6.07
CA ASN A 19 -0.74 -28.73 -6.40
C ASN A 19 0.06 -29.22 -5.18
N GLY A 20 -0.43 -28.98 -3.97
CA GLY A 20 0.12 -29.50 -2.72
C GLY A 20 1.65 -29.31 -2.60
N PRO A 21 2.44 -30.40 -2.43
CA PRO A 21 3.89 -30.30 -2.22
C PRO A 21 4.67 -29.63 -3.36
N ASN A 22 4.24 -29.80 -4.61
CA ASN A 22 4.93 -29.27 -5.79
C ASN A 22 4.91 -27.73 -5.83
N TRP A 23 3.88 -27.12 -5.24
CA TRP A 23 3.76 -25.67 -5.14
C TRP A 23 4.60 -25.07 -3.99
N LEU A 24 5.08 -25.84 -3.02
CA LEU A 24 5.71 -25.28 -1.81
C LEU A 24 6.94 -24.41 -2.12
N LYS A 25 7.78 -24.81 -3.09
CA LYS A 25 9.01 -24.07 -3.43
C LYS A 25 8.71 -22.80 -4.23
N LEU A 26 7.82 -22.85 -5.23
CA LEU A 26 7.44 -21.68 -6.03
C LEU A 26 6.51 -20.74 -5.25
N GLY A 27 5.55 -21.31 -4.53
CA GLY A 27 4.61 -20.63 -3.65
C GLY A 27 5.32 -19.85 -2.55
N SER A 28 6.40 -20.36 -1.95
CA SER A 28 7.15 -19.58 -0.95
C SER A 28 7.80 -18.32 -1.54
N LYS A 29 8.33 -18.38 -2.77
CA LYS A 29 8.85 -17.18 -3.47
C LYS A 29 7.72 -16.20 -3.79
N PHE A 30 6.59 -16.70 -4.28
CA PHE A 30 5.42 -15.88 -4.59
C PHE A 30 4.84 -15.21 -3.34
N GLN A 31 4.76 -15.93 -2.22
CA GLN A 31 4.35 -15.39 -0.92
C GLN A 31 5.31 -14.31 -0.41
N ASN A 32 6.62 -14.45 -0.63
CA ASN A 32 7.59 -13.41 -0.30
C ASN A 32 7.37 -12.15 -1.16
N LEU A 33 7.08 -12.31 -2.46
CA LEU A 33 6.73 -11.18 -3.33
C LEU A 33 5.43 -10.49 -2.91
N LEU A 34 4.40 -11.26 -2.57
CA LEU A 34 3.14 -10.73 -2.02
C LEU A 34 3.41 -9.98 -0.71
N SER A 35 4.22 -10.54 0.19
CA SER A 35 4.59 -9.89 1.45
C SER A 35 5.39 -8.60 1.25
N LEU A 36 6.32 -8.59 0.29
CA LEU A 36 7.06 -7.38 -0.08
C LEU A 36 6.13 -6.31 -0.66
N HIS A 37 5.22 -6.68 -1.56
CA HIS A 37 4.24 -5.76 -2.13
C HIS A 37 3.28 -5.20 -1.06
N PHE A 38 2.78 -6.08 -0.18
CA PHE A 38 1.90 -5.71 0.92
C PHE A 38 2.55 -4.67 1.82
N SER A 39 3.70 -5.01 2.39
CA SER A 39 4.37 -4.17 3.39
C SER A 39 4.95 -2.88 2.80
N SER A 40 5.43 -2.92 1.56
CA SER A 40 6.16 -1.79 0.97
C SER A 40 5.25 -0.79 0.26
N VAL A 41 4.16 -1.25 -0.34
CA VAL A 41 3.29 -0.41 -1.17
C VAL A 41 1.87 -0.40 -0.63
N LEU A 42 1.25 -1.57 -0.52
CA LEU A 42 -0.20 -1.63 -0.28
C LEU A 42 -0.59 -1.07 1.08
N LEU A 43 0.08 -1.50 2.15
CA LEU A 43 -0.18 -1.05 3.51
C LEU A 43 0.01 0.47 3.66
N PRO A 44 1.20 1.04 3.38
CA PRO A 44 1.40 2.47 3.58
C PRO A 44 0.60 3.36 2.65
N THR A 45 0.49 3.01 1.36
CA THR A 45 -0.31 3.81 0.41
C THR A 45 -1.79 3.77 0.77
N SER A 46 -2.34 2.65 1.22
CA SER A 46 -3.77 2.59 1.56
C SER A 46 -4.10 3.40 2.82
N ILE A 47 -3.23 3.37 3.84
CA ILE A 47 -3.38 4.25 5.02
C ILE A 47 -3.28 5.71 4.58
N PHE A 48 -2.25 6.06 3.80
CA PHE A 48 -2.04 7.43 3.34
C PHE A 48 -3.21 7.94 2.49
N VAL A 49 -3.67 7.17 1.50
CA VAL A 49 -4.78 7.56 0.60
C VAL A 49 -6.04 7.81 1.41
N CYS A 50 -6.42 6.90 2.31
CA CYS A 50 -7.62 7.07 3.13
C CYS A 50 -7.50 8.34 4.00
N VAL A 51 -6.41 8.48 4.76
CA VAL A 51 -6.23 9.61 5.67
C VAL A 51 -6.14 10.94 4.90
N ALA A 52 -5.28 11.02 3.90
CA ALA A 52 -5.04 12.23 3.15
C ALA A 52 -6.30 12.67 2.38
N PHE A 53 -6.99 11.74 1.71
CA PHE A 53 -8.22 12.04 0.98
C PHE A 53 -9.29 12.61 1.91
N TRP A 54 -9.63 11.93 3.01
CA TRP A 54 -10.73 12.37 3.88
C TRP A 54 -10.39 13.65 4.65
N LEU A 55 -9.12 13.85 5.04
CA LEU A 55 -8.69 15.11 5.65
C LEU A 55 -8.84 16.28 4.67
N MET A 56 -8.38 16.13 3.43
CA MET A 56 -8.51 17.17 2.40
C MET A 56 -9.97 17.38 2.01
N TYR A 57 -10.74 16.30 1.86
CA TYR A 57 -12.17 16.34 1.54
C TYR A 57 -12.96 17.09 2.62
N ALA A 58 -12.65 16.87 3.90
CA ALA A 58 -13.30 17.55 5.01
C ALA A 58 -12.89 19.03 5.13
N TYR A 59 -11.65 19.37 4.74
CA TYR A 59 -11.18 20.75 4.71
C TYR A 59 -11.83 21.55 3.57
N ASP A 60 -11.68 21.07 2.34
CA ASP A 60 -12.36 21.57 1.15
C ASP A 60 -12.34 20.49 0.07
N ARG A 61 -13.51 19.89 -0.21
CA ARG A 61 -13.61 18.83 -1.22
C ARG A 61 -13.19 19.28 -2.61
N GLU A 62 -13.30 20.55 -2.98
CA GLU A 62 -12.98 21.00 -4.33
C GLU A 62 -11.47 20.86 -4.64
N ILE A 63 -10.60 20.70 -3.63
CA ILE A 63 -9.16 20.56 -3.86
C ILE A 63 -8.74 19.14 -4.30
N VAL A 64 -9.55 18.13 -3.99
CA VAL A 64 -9.25 16.70 -4.28
C VAL A 64 -10.37 15.96 -4.99
N TYR A 65 -11.63 16.35 -4.76
CA TYR A 65 -12.82 15.68 -5.27
C TYR A 65 -13.94 16.71 -5.57
N PRO A 66 -13.78 17.51 -6.64
CA PRO A 66 -14.75 18.51 -7.06
C PRO A 66 -16.17 17.96 -7.25
N LYS A 67 -17.19 18.80 -7.10
CA LYS A 67 -18.60 18.38 -7.29
C LYS A 67 -18.88 17.80 -8.68
N ILE A 68 -18.17 18.23 -9.72
CA ILE A 68 -18.33 17.68 -11.06
C ILE A 68 -18.01 16.18 -11.11
N VAL A 69 -17.16 15.68 -10.21
CA VAL A 69 -16.80 14.26 -10.12
C VAL A 69 -18.00 13.38 -9.76
N ASP A 70 -18.97 13.92 -9.01
CA ASP A 70 -20.20 13.21 -8.62
C ASP A 70 -21.06 12.81 -9.84
N THR A 71 -20.86 13.46 -10.99
CA THR A 71 -21.62 13.17 -12.22
C THR A 71 -21.18 11.88 -12.91
N TYR A 72 -19.97 11.37 -12.62
CA TYR A 72 -19.43 10.17 -13.23
C TYR A 72 -18.84 9.16 -12.24
N VAL A 73 -18.58 9.54 -10.98
CA VAL A 73 -18.19 8.61 -9.90
C VAL A 73 -19.31 8.54 -8.86
N PRO A 74 -20.06 7.41 -8.81
CA PRO A 74 -21.06 7.20 -7.79
C PRO A 74 -20.48 7.25 -6.37
N TYR A 75 -21.30 7.67 -5.41
CA TYR A 75 -20.92 7.76 -3.99
C TYR A 75 -20.30 6.46 -3.43
N TRP A 76 -20.88 5.30 -3.75
CA TRP A 76 -20.36 4.01 -3.29
C TRP A 76 -18.97 3.70 -3.86
N LEU A 77 -18.69 4.14 -5.10
CA LEU A 77 -17.39 3.94 -5.73
C LEU A 77 -16.34 4.83 -5.08
N ASN A 78 -16.70 6.08 -4.74
CA ASN A 78 -15.82 6.96 -3.95
C ASN A 78 -15.42 6.32 -2.61
N HIS A 79 -16.39 5.79 -1.85
CA HIS A 79 -16.10 5.05 -0.63
C HIS A 79 -15.31 3.76 -0.87
N GLY A 80 -15.58 3.05 -1.97
CA GLY A 80 -14.78 1.90 -2.40
C GLY A 80 -13.30 2.23 -2.57
N MET A 81 -13.01 3.37 -3.21
CA MET A 81 -11.65 3.82 -3.50
C MET A 81 -10.93 4.47 -2.31
N HIS A 82 -11.65 5.15 -1.40
CA HIS A 82 -11.03 5.98 -0.36
C HIS A 82 -11.35 5.58 1.07
N THR A 83 -12.33 4.71 1.32
CA THR A 83 -12.67 4.23 2.67
C THR A 83 -12.43 2.74 2.80
N VAL A 84 -13.07 1.93 1.94
CA VAL A 84 -13.08 0.46 2.03
C VAL A 84 -11.68 -0.15 1.90
N ILE A 85 -10.76 0.56 1.23
CA ILE A 85 -9.37 0.13 1.11
C ILE A 85 -8.70 -0.11 2.47
N LEU A 86 -9.01 0.73 3.48
CA LEU A 86 -8.38 0.70 4.80
C LEU A 86 -8.82 -0.49 5.66
N PRO A 87 -10.11 -0.78 5.90
CA PRO A 87 -10.50 -1.97 6.66
C PRO A 87 -10.02 -3.26 5.99
N LEU A 88 -9.96 -3.32 4.65
CA LEU A 88 -9.43 -4.48 3.93
C LEU A 88 -7.92 -4.71 4.17
N ILE A 89 -7.09 -3.67 4.07
CA ILE A 89 -5.65 -3.82 4.35
C ILE A 89 -5.37 -4.08 5.83
N LEU A 90 -6.19 -3.53 6.75
CA LEU A 90 -6.07 -3.79 8.18
C LEU A 90 -6.51 -5.22 8.51
N GLY A 91 -7.58 -5.71 7.88
CA GLY A 91 -7.99 -7.11 7.96
C GLY A 91 -6.84 -8.02 7.61
N GLU A 92 -6.25 -7.86 6.41
CA GLU A 92 -5.09 -8.65 5.98
C GLU A 92 -3.89 -8.50 6.93
N LEU A 93 -3.59 -7.29 7.40
CA LEU A 93 -2.51 -7.05 8.36
C LEU A 93 -2.66 -7.86 9.66
N PHE A 94 -3.88 -7.96 10.17
CA PHE A 94 -4.17 -8.63 11.44
C PHE A 94 -4.43 -10.14 11.30
N THR A 95 -4.84 -10.61 10.13
CA THR A 95 -5.08 -12.05 9.86
C THR A 95 -3.86 -12.75 9.26
N THR A 96 -3.04 -12.03 8.51
CA THR A 96 -1.97 -12.60 7.69
C THR A 96 -0.63 -11.98 8.05
N ARG A 97 0.30 -12.81 8.55
CA ARG A 97 1.66 -12.37 8.81
C ARG A 97 2.45 -12.28 7.52
N HIS A 98 2.60 -11.07 6.99
CA HIS A 98 3.57 -10.76 5.96
C HIS A 98 4.95 -10.59 6.58
N LYS A 99 5.94 -11.34 6.10
CA LYS A 99 7.33 -11.12 6.52
C LYS A 99 7.80 -9.79 5.96
N PHE A 100 8.18 -8.87 6.85
CA PHE A 100 8.80 -7.63 6.41
C PHE A 100 10.14 -7.96 5.72
N PRO A 101 10.31 -7.59 4.44
CA PRO A 101 11.59 -7.78 3.75
C PRO A 101 12.59 -6.72 4.21
N SER A 102 13.79 -6.67 3.61
CA SER A 102 14.76 -5.64 4.00
C SER A 102 14.18 -4.22 3.84
N ILE A 103 14.56 -3.30 4.74
CA ILE A 103 14.17 -1.88 4.65
C ILE A 103 14.56 -1.32 3.28
N LEU A 104 15.75 -1.69 2.80
CA LEU A 104 16.24 -1.28 1.49
C LEU A 104 15.33 -1.77 0.35
N ALA A 105 14.96 -3.07 0.33
CA ALA A 105 14.07 -3.60 -0.71
C ALA A 105 12.70 -2.92 -0.66
N SER A 106 12.19 -2.63 0.55
CA SER A 106 10.90 -1.98 0.74
C SER A 106 10.92 -0.54 0.23
N LEU A 107 11.96 0.22 0.58
CA LEU A 107 12.17 1.57 0.08
C LEU A 107 12.37 1.58 -1.44
N SER A 108 13.18 0.66 -1.99
CA SER A 108 13.40 0.58 -3.43
C SER A 108 12.10 0.32 -4.21
N LEU A 109 11.30 -0.66 -3.78
CA LEU A 109 10.02 -0.95 -4.42
C LEU A 109 9.03 0.21 -4.27
N PHE A 110 8.97 0.82 -3.09
CA PHE A 110 8.12 1.97 -2.83
C PHE A 110 8.52 3.19 -3.70
N MET A 111 9.81 3.50 -3.80
CA MET A 111 10.31 4.58 -4.64
C MET A 111 10.06 4.32 -6.12
N ALA A 112 10.25 3.09 -6.59
CA ALA A 112 9.91 2.73 -7.97
C ALA A 112 8.42 2.98 -8.26
N PHE A 113 7.53 2.56 -7.35
CA PHE A 113 6.10 2.82 -7.46
C PHE A 113 5.78 4.33 -7.51
N VAL A 114 6.33 5.11 -6.59
CA VAL A 114 6.11 6.56 -6.52
C VAL A 114 6.64 7.27 -7.76
N ILE A 115 7.81 6.88 -8.28
CA ILE A 115 8.37 7.45 -9.51
C ILE A 115 7.47 7.13 -10.70
N CYS A 116 7.06 5.87 -10.87
CA CYS A 116 6.16 5.48 -11.96
C CYS A 116 4.83 6.27 -11.91
N TYR A 117 4.23 6.40 -10.72
CA TYR A 117 3.02 7.20 -10.55
C TYR A 117 3.28 8.70 -10.83
N GLY A 118 4.40 9.24 -10.36
CA GLY A 118 4.80 10.63 -10.58
C GLY A 118 5.01 10.96 -12.06
N ILE A 119 5.59 10.04 -12.84
CA ILE A 119 5.72 10.17 -14.30
C ILE A 119 4.33 10.31 -14.93
N VAL A 120 3.43 9.34 -14.70
CA VAL A 120 2.07 9.36 -15.27
C VAL A 120 1.32 10.64 -14.86
N PHE A 121 1.49 11.07 -13.61
CA PHE A 121 0.86 12.28 -13.09
C PHE A 121 1.35 13.55 -13.80
N LEU A 122 2.66 13.68 -14.02
CA LEU A 122 3.27 14.81 -14.73
C LEU A 122 2.98 14.76 -16.24
N GLU A 123 3.03 13.59 -16.87
CA GLU A 123 2.64 13.40 -18.26
C GLU A 123 1.19 13.85 -18.50
N THR A 124 0.27 13.49 -17.60
CA THR A 124 -1.12 13.95 -17.68
C THR A 124 -1.23 15.48 -17.64
N TYR A 125 -0.43 16.15 -16.82
CA TYR A 125 -0.38 17.61 -16.80
C TYR A 125 0.14 18.20 -18.11
N VAL A 126 1.25 17.65 -18.64
CA VAL A 126 1.85 18.10 -19.91
C VAL A 126 0.88 17.91 -21.07
N GLU A 127 0.18 16.77 -21.14
CA GLU A 127 -0.76 16.47 -22.22
C GLU A 127 -2.07 17.26 -22.14
N LYS A 128 -2.64 17.41 -20.94
CA LYS A 128 -3.96 18.03 -20.76
C LYS A 128 -3.91 19.52 -20.45
N GLY A 129 -2.74 20.06 -20.15
CA GLY A 129 -2.54 21.45 -19.73
C GLY A 129 -3.18 21.79 -18.37
N ARG A 130 -3.57 20.77 -17.59
CA ARG A 130 -4.21 20.94 -16.28
C ARG A 130 -3.84 19.80 -15.35
N TRP A 131 -3.78 20.12 -14.05
CA TRP A 131 -3.50 19.12 -13.02
C TRP A 131 -4.68 18.19 -12.81
N VAL A 132 -4.38 16.94 -12.46
CA VAL A 132 -5.40 15.93 -12.11
C VAL A 132 -6.19 16.35 -10.86
N TYR A 133 -5.50 16.87 -9.85
CA TYR A 133 -6.11 17.41 -8.64
C TYR A 133 -6.00 18.94 -8.63
N PRO A 134 -7.10 19.67 -8.38
CA PRO A 134 -7.09 21.13 -8.31
C PRO A 134 -6.05 21.69 -7.33
N LEU A 135 -5.74 20.97 -6.24
CA LEU A 135 -4.68 21.32 -5.28
C LEU A 135 -3.38 21.82 -5.93
N PHE A 136 -2.93 21.17 -7.02
CA PHE A 136 -1.68 21.53 -7.70
C PHE A 136 -1.85 22.70 -8.67
N GLY A 137 -3.07 22.97 -9.13
CA GLY A 137 -3.40 24.08 -10.02
C GLY A 137 -3.66 25.41 -9.31
N MET A 138 -3.78 25.42 -7.99
CA MET A 138 -3.97 26.65 -7.21
C MET A 138 -2.69 27.49 -7.06
N HIS A 139 -1.54 26.94 -7.45
CA HIS A 139 -0.23 27.57 -7.26
C HIS A 139 0.63 27.47 -8.54
N SER A 140 1.77 28.16 -8.54
CA SER A 140 2.75 28.06 -9.62
C SER A 140 3.35 26.65 -9.70
N VAL A 141 3.85 26.26 -10.88
CA VAL A 141 4.45 24.93 -11.11
C VAL A 141 5.54 24.58 -10.09
N PRO A 142 6.48 25.47 -9.71
CA PRO A 142 7.47 25.15 -8.68
C PRO A 142 6.84 24.80 -7.32
N VAL A 143 5.77 25.50 -6.93
CA VAL A 143 5.05 25.22 -5.67
C VAL A 143 4.33 23.88 -5.76
N ALA A 144 3.69 23.58 -6.90
CA ALA A 144 3.06 22.29 -7.15
C ALA A 144 4.06 21.12 -7.05
N LEU A 145 5.26 21.27 -7.60
CA LEU A 145 6.35 20.29 -7.46
C LEU A 145 6.82 20.16 -6.00
N GLY A 146 6.88 21.27 -5.25
CA GLY A 146 7.15 21.27 -3.81
C GLY A 146 6.09 20.51 -3.00
N ILE A 147 4.81 20.71 -3.31
CA ILE A 147 3.69 19.95 -2.72
C ILE A 147 3.83 18.47 -3.04
N MET A 148 4.14 18.12 -4.29
CA MET A 148 4.36 16.72 -4.71
C MET A 148 5.48 16.08 -3.89
N LEU A 149 6.63 16.75 -3.73
CA LEU A 149 7.73 16.26 -2.91
C LEU A 149 7.30 16.08 -1.44
N ALA A 150 6.57 17.03 -0.87
CA ALA A 150 6.07 16.93 0.49
C ALA A 150 5.12 15.74 0.69
N LEU A 151 4.25 15.45 -0.29
CA LEU A 151 3.38 14.27 -0.25
C LEU A 151 4.18 12.96 -0.37
N ILE A 152 5.22 12.92 -1.19
CA ILE A 152 6.13 11.77 -1.27
C ILE A 152 6.81 11.51 0.07
N VAL A 153 7.35 12.55 0.72
CA VAL A 153 7.95 12.45 2.06
C VAL A 153 6.93 11.92 3.08
N LYS A 154 5.70 12.44 3.06
CA LYS A 154 4.62 11.92 3.91
C LYS A 154 4.36 10.44 3.66
N GLN A 155 4.30 9.98 2.41
CA GLN A 155 4.11 8.57 2.14
C GLN A 155 5.27 7.69 2.64
N VAL A 156 6.51 8.17 2.56
CA VAL A 156 7.66 7.48 3.17
C VAL A 156 7.50 7.37 4.69
N ILE A 157 6.96 8.40 5.36
CA ILE A 157 6.61 8.31 6.79
C ILE A 157 5.56 7.20 7.01
N PHE A 158 4.52 7.13 6.18
CA PHE A 158 3.51 6.06 6.28
C PHE A 158 4.08 4.67 6.03
N LEU A 159 5.11 4.52 5.18
CA LEU A 159 5.89 3.27 5.06
C LEU A 159 6.44 2.85 6.41
N PHE A 160 7.15 3.73 7.11
CA PHE A 160 7.69 3.42 8.43
C PHE A 160 6.61 3.20 9.50
N VAL A 161 5.47 3.89 9.43
CA VAL A 161 4.31 3.60 10.28
C VAL A 161 3.80 2.18 10.04
N GLY A 162 3.67 1.76 8.79
CA GLY A 162 3.27 0.39 8.44
C GLY A 162 4.23 -0.66 9.00
N ILE A 163 5.54 -0.41 8.88
CA ILE A 163 6.60 -1.26 9.47
C ILE A 163 6.44 -1.34 11.00
N ALA A 164 6.25 -0.19 11.65
CA ALA A 164 6.09 -0.14 13.10
C ALA A 164 4.86 -0.93 13.56
N ILE A 165 3.71 -0.77 12.91
CA ILE A 165 2.48 -1.52 13.23
C ILE A 165 2.71 -3.02 13.07
N GLN A 166 3.33 -3.45 11.96
CA GLN A 166 3.66 -4.86 11.72
C GLN A 166 4.57 -5.43 12.80
N ASN A 167 5.63 -4.71 13.18
CA ASN A 167 6.58 -5.15 14.20
C ASN A 167 5.94 -5.19 15.60
N ILE A 168 5.09 -4.23 15.95
CA ILE A 168 4.39 -4.20 17.24
C ILE A 168 3.45 -5.40 17.38
N TYR A 169 2.70 -5.72 16.33
CA TYR A 169 1.70 -6.79 16.37
C TYR A 169 2.34 -8.19 16.22
N TRP A 170 3.22 -8.39 15.23
CA TRP A 170 3.79 -9.70 14.91
C TRP A 170 5.18 -9.97 15.52
N GLY A 171 5.90 -8.95 16.00
CA GLY A 171 7.29 -9.10 16.49
C GLY A 171 7.42 -9.93 17.77
N LYS A 172 6.38 -9.99 18.61
CA LYS A 172 6.38 -10.78 19.87
C LYS A 172 6.37 -12.29 19.64
N GLU A 173 5.90 -12.76 18.48
CA GLU A 173 5.87 -14.20 18.16
C GLU A 173 7.25 -14.75 17.77
N GLU A 174 8.12 -13.90 17.22
CA GLU A 174 9.47 -14.29 16.81
C GLU A 174 10.34 -14.63 18.03
N THR A 175 10.20 -13.85 19.10
CA THR A 175 10.84 -14.10 20.40
C THR A 175 10.32 -15.38 21.07
N LYS A 176 9.04 -15.72 20.90
CA LYS A 176 8.47 -16.99 21.41
C LYS A 176 8.93 -18.21 20.62
N ARG A 177 9.12 -18.10 19.31
CA ARG A 177 9.63 -19.20 18.46
C ARG A 177 11.09 -19.53 18.76
N TYR A 178 11.92 -18.51 19.02
CA TYR A 178 13.32 -18.70 19.46
C TYR A 178 13.46 -19.23 20.89
N ARG A 179 12.46 -19.04 21.76
CA ARG A 179 12.46 -19.56 23.14
C ARG A 179 12.01 -21.01 23.29
N LYS A 180 11.47 -21.68 22.26
CA LYS A 180 11.24 -23.13 22.32
C LYS A 180 12.60 -23.84 22.21
N PRO A 181 13.11 -24.51 23.26
CA PRO A 181 14.35 -25.25 23.15
C PRO A 181 14.16 -26.35 22.10
N ALA A 182 15.14 -26.53 21.23
CA ALA A 182 15.25 -27.71 20.39
C ALA A 182 15.12 -28.93 21.31
N VAL A 183 14.07 -29.72 21.12
CA VAL A 183 13.86 -30.97 21.85
C VAL A 183 15.14 -31.78 21.71
N LYS A 184 15.89 -31.95 22.82
CA LYS A 184 17.04 -32.82 22.88
C LYS A 184 16.55 -34.22 22.47
N LYS A 185 17.03 -34.73 21.34
CA LYS A 185 16.94 -36.16 21.04
C LYS A 185 17.79 -36.87 22.10
N SER A 186 17.13 -37.54 23.04
CA SER A 186 17.77 -38.54 23.90
C SER A 186 17.94 -39.82 23.11
N ASN A 187 19.19 -40.20 22.84
CA ASN A 187 19.60 -41.58 22.60
C ASN A 187 20.54 -41.97 23.74
#